data_AF-F9G7H7-F1
#
_entry.id   AF-F9G7H7-F1
#
_cell.length_a   1.000
_cell.length_b   1.000
_cell.length_c   1.000
_cell.angle_alpha   90.00
_cell.angle_beta   90.00
_cell.angle_gamma   90.00
#
_symmetry.space_group_name_H-M   'P 1'
#
loop_
_entity.id
_entity.type
_entity.pdbx_description
1 polymer ?
#
loop_
_entity_poly.entity_id
_entity_poly.type
_entity_poly.pdbx_seq_one_letter_code
_entity_poly.pdbx_strand_id
1 'polypeptide(L)'
;MLAMQLLTAFAISLAGQGSLVTAAAIEPRSANSIPPPPKSEPVHLKRLPLPPGISDDAPGACTAKINPRGTGCMPVKSLRAFQSGEFLPDGKHVLALVPYIGAPLAPDPASIYNGSQIIIIKTDGSKFSNGDKWKCITCGVPAENAVGQTPTYDYPQAFDDGKRILFGSNIADCGDHLLISDECTPDQLHVYPIHWDVSADGSGAGGSIRELRLHPDNIHLGFSSFTIGAKLGQFAYFGRLKFNPKPTTGLPLAPRYDLIKVYRLYRTDLPAPVAAQGSQLTLNTSAISVGELRGFSGRGDEAVYVGNPVESCNLDIFAVDLQSGRVRRITSDPGYVDPIEASPDGKWWAIMDTRGTDRQTFLAGMRNVPPLIDLVTTTVSSSIRNNGQRRFFSPWLLDAYGDRQSDNYYGQKINGPGSSKSGSGDLRDPEWNGQADPQWSPDSTQVVYWEAHVEAPACGGINPLPCYPSKEPDGKDIRIVLATFTARRPAKYTPVDTVPDDIPWAELYVPGSSTPDRKGVTPGRYTLDAKASGYAEVAITPAQVAVTYHNYSDDGKIFLNGWENATTASGSLTQSHVDWYSNLTQTGPGIHNTKKTSADGFHITIDVLTNEFNANGTLTTTIDGKKYSAPPNGT
;
A
#
# COMPACT_ATOMS: atom_id res chain seq x y z
N MET A 1 4.14 -20.20 77.19
CA MET A 1 2.85 -20.03 77.89
C MET A 1 1.74 -20.29 76.88
N LEU A 2 0.95 -21.34 77.14
CA LEU A 2 -0.36 -21.77 76.56
C LEU A 2 -0.51 -21.70 75.03
N ALA A 3 -0.61 -22.77 74.23
CA ALA A 3 -1.30 -24.08 74.32
C ALA A 3 -2.85 -24.04 74.31
N MET A 4 -3.46 -24.45 73.19
CA MET A 4 -4.71 -25.26 73.06
C MET A 4 -4.95 -25.54 71.56
N GLN A 5 -4.63 -26.74 71.03
CA GLN A 5 -5.42 -28.00 70.98
C GLN A 5 -6.66 -27.94 70.06
N LEU A 6 -6.69 -28.57 68.88
CA LEU A 6 -6.74 -30.01 68.48
C LEU A 6 -8.17 -30.59 68.40
N LEU A 7 -8.55 -31.14 67.23
CA LEU A 7 -8.89 -32.57 66.97
C LEU A 7 -9.45 -32.73 65.52
N THR A 8 -8.76 -33.38 64.56
CA THR A 8 -8.83 -34.81 64.09
C THR A 8 -10.14 -35.23 63.40
N ALA A 9 -10.24 -36.01 62.30
CA ALA A 9 -9.30 -36.84 61.53
C ALA A 9 -9.90 -37.35 60.18
N PHE A 10 -9.03 -37.99 59.36
CA PHE A 10 -9.25 -38.99 58.29
C PHE A 10 -9.77 -38.59 56.89
N ALA A 11 -8.92 -38.74 55.85
CA ALA A 11 -9.10 -39.78 54.82
C ALA A 11 -7.93 -39.85 53.78
N ILE A 12 -7.27 -41.01 53.78
CA ILE A 12 -6.91 -41.87 52.63
C ILE A 12 -6.26 -41.24 51.39
N SER A 13 -4.97 -41.56 51.21
CA SER A 13 -4.27 -41.47 49.94
C SER A 13 -4.75 -42.55 48.97
N LEU A 14 -5.21 -42.14 47.79
CA LEU A 14 -5.25 -42.98 46.59
C LEU A 14 -4.60 -42.20 45.46
N ALA A 15 -3.39 -42.64 45.10
CA ALA A 15 -2.66 -42.18 43.93
C ALA A 15 -3.42 -42.60 42.67
N GLY A 16 -3.86 -41.63 41.88
CA GLY A 16 -4.34 -41.80 40.52
C GLY A 16 -3.63 -40.79 39.64
N GLN A 17 -2.80 -41.29 38.73
CA GLN A 17 -2.11 -40.49 37.72
C GLN A 17 -3.13 -39.82 36.80
N GLY A 18 -3.31 -38.52 36.96
CA GLY A 18 -3.97 -37.65 35.99
C GLY A 18 -2.99 -36.55 35.62
N SER A 19 -2.41 -36.61 34.44
CA SER A 19 -1.62 -35.53 33.86
C SER A 19 -2.54 -34.33 33.61
N LEU A 20 -2.67 -33.46 34.60
CA LEU A 20 -3.16 -32.11 34.42
C LEU A 20 -2.09 -31.36 33.64
N VAL A 21 -2.38 -31.09 32.36
CA VAL A 21 -1.70 -30.04 31.59
C VAL A 21 -1.99 -28.74 32.34
N THR A 22 -1.08 -28.34 33.23
CA THR A 22 -1.05 -26.99 33.75
C THR A 22 -0.79 -26.09 32.56
N ALA A 23 -1.82 -25.38 32.13
CA ALA A 23 -1.67 -24.22 31.27
C ALA A 23 -0.58 -23.34 31.90
N ALA A 24 0.57 -23.27 31.24
CA ALA A 24 1.59 -22.30 31.59
C ALA A 24 0.90 -20.93 31.52
N ALA A 25 0.76 -20.29 32.68
CA ALA A 25 0.29 -18.92 32.73
C ALA A 25 1.21 -18.12 31.82
N ILE A 26 0.66 -17.62 30.72
CA ILE A 26 1.32 -16.63 29.88
C ILE A 26 1.51 -15.43 30.79
N GLU A 27 2.74 -15.22 31.24
CA GLU A 27 3.10 -13.98 31.93
C GLU A 27 2.67 -12.81 31.04
N PRO A 28 1.94 -11.83 31.58
CA PRO A 28 1.62 -10.63 30.83
C PRO A 28 2.95 -10.00 30.41
N ARG A 29 3.18 -9.91 29.10
CA ARG A 29 4.29 -9.14 28.51
C ARG A 29 4.32 -7.81 29.27
N SER A 30 5.40 -7.56 30.02
CA SER A 30 5.59 -6.29 30.69
C SER A 30 5.37 -5.18 29.67
N ALA A 31 4.81 -4.04 30.11
CA ALA A 31 4.78 -2.82 29.34
C ALA A 31 6.22 -2.44 28.95
N ASN A 32 6.73 -3.03 27.87
CA ASN A 32 8.01 -2.70 27.30
C ASN A 32 7.88 -1.28 26.78
N SER A 33 8.53 -0.35 27.46
CA SER A 33 8.74 1.00 26.96
C SER A 33 9.22 0.91 25.51
N ILE A 34 8.51 1.55 24.59
CA ILE A 34 8.94 1.70 23.21
C ILE A 34 10.37 2.27 23.23
N PRO A 35 11.34 1.65 22.54
CA PRO A 35 12.72 2.13 22.54
C PRO A 35 12.81 3.53 21.90
N PRO A 36 13.85 4.32 22.24
CA PRO A 36 14.06 5.61 21.60
C PRO A 36 14.23 5.43 20.08
N PRO A 37 13.89 6.47 19.29
CA PRO A 37 14.08 6.42 17.84
C PRO A 37 15.47 5.98 17.39
N PRO A 38 15.56 5.13 16.35
CA PRO A 38 16.83 4.72 15.81
C PRO A 38 17.56 5.90 15.17
N LYS A 39 18.89 5.82 15.15
CA LYS A 39 19.72 6.75 14.36
C LYS A 39 19.55 6.45 12.87
N SER A 40 19.77 7.45 12.04
CA SER A 40 19.81 7.27 10.60
C SER A 40 20.90 6.27 10.19
N GLU A 41 20.57 5.40 9.25
CA GLU A 41 21.43 4.36 8.71
C GLU A 41 22.16 4.83 7.45
N PRO A 42 23.42 4.39 7.24
CA PRO A 42 24.10 4.62 5.97
C PRO A 42 23.46 3.74 4.88
N VAL A 43 23.08 4.38 3.77
CA VAL A 43 22.46 3.73 2.61
C VAL A 43 23.34 3.90 1.38
N HIS A 44 23.68 2.79 0.73
CA HIS A 44 24.28 2.79 -0.60
C HIS A 44 23.19 2.54 -1.65
N LEU A 45 23.12 3.39 -2.67
CA LEU A 45 22.11 3.29 -3.72
C LEU A 45 22.77 2.90 -5.05
N LYS A 46 22.14 2.00 -5.80
CA LYS A 46 22.54 1.68 -7.17
C LYS A 46 21.32 1.44 -8.06
N ARG A 47 21.49 1.64 -9.36
CA ARG A 47 20.46 1.31 -10.37
C ARG A 47 20.56 -0.15 -10.75
N LEU A 48 19.42 -0.81 -10.92
CA LEU A 48 19.38 -2.16 -11.50
C LEU A 48 19.24 -2.08 -13.02
N PRO A 49 19.88 -3.01 -13.77
CA PRO A 49 19.85 -3.00 -15.22
C PRO A 49 18.49 -3.42 -15.76
N LEU A 50 18.08 -2.77 -16.85
CA LEU A 50 16.87 -3.08 -17.62
C LEU A 50 17.23 -3.37 -19.08
N PRO A 51 16.35 -4.08 -19.82
CA PRO A 51 16.45 -4.19 -21.28
C PRO A 51 16.70 -2.85 -21.99
N PRO A 52 17.39 -2.85 -23.15
CA PRO A 52 17.58 -1.64 -23.96
C PRO A 52 16.26 -0.97 -24.32
N GLY A 53 16.26 0.37 -24.33
CA GLY A 53 15.10 1.18 -24.69
C GLY A 53 15.05 1.51 -26.19
N ILE A 54 13.86 1.44 -26.79
CA ILE A 54 13.58 1.93 -28.15
C ILE A 54 12.28 2.76 -28.18
N SER A 55 12.13 3.61 -29.20
CA SER A 55 10.92 4.44 -29.39
C SER A 55 9.98 3.91 -30.47
N ASP A 56 10.44 2.97 -31.28
CA ASP A 56 9.71 2.38 -32.40
C ASP A 56 9.26 0.97 -32.01
N ASP A 57 7.97 0.68 -32.14
CA ASP A 57 7.37 -0.61 -31.83
C ASP A 57 7.15 -1.48 -33.07
N ALA A 58 7.55 -1.01 -34.26
CA ALA A 58 7.43 -1.77 -35.49
C ALA A 58 8.14 -3.14 -35.39
N PRO A 59 7.58 -4.21 -35.97
CA PRO A 59 8.20 -5.53 -35.90
C PRO A 59 9.64 -5.52 -36.43
N GLY A 60 10.57 -6.00 -35.60
CA GLY A 60 12.02 -6.03 -35.90
C GLY A 60 12.77 -4.73 -35.58
N ALA A 61 12.12 -3.70 -35.03
CA ALA A 61 12.79 -2.47 -34.58
C ALA A 61 13.85 -2.74 -33.49
N CYS A 62 13.65 -3.77 -32.65
CA CYS A 62 14.67 -4.28 -31.74
C CYS A 62 15.73 -5.09 -32.50
N THR A 63 16.60 -4.39 -33.23
CA THR A 63 17.64 -5.03 -34.05
C THR A 63 18.80 -5.59 -33.23
N ALA A 64 19.57 -6.52 -33.80
CA ALA A 64 20.81 -7.04 -33.20
C ALA A 64 21.89 -5.95 -32.96
N LYS A 65 21.75 -4.76 -33.57
CA LYS A 65 22.62 -3.62 -33.27
C LYS A 65 22.26 -2.98 -31.93
N ILE A 66 20.98 -2.96 -31.58
CA ILE A 66 20.45 -2.38 -30.33
C ILE A 66 20.57 -3.40 -29.20
N ASN A 67 20.09 -4.62 -29.42
CA ASN A 67 20.27 -5.73 -28.51
C ASN A 67 20.94 -6.92 -29.22
N PRO A 68 22.28 -7.02 -29.17
CA PRO A 68 23.04 -8.12 -29.79
C PRO A 68 22.72 -9.51 -29.24
N ARG A 69 22.03 -9.60 -28.09
CA ARG A 69 21.62 -10.87 -27.48
C ARG A 69 20.25 -11.34 -27.95
N GLY A 70 19.48 -10.48 -28.63
CA GLY A 70 18.14 -10.83 -29.10
C GLY A 70 17.12 -11.05 -27.97
N THR A 71 17.38 -10.52 -26.76
CA THR A 71 16.54 -10.71 -25.56
C THR A 71 15.51 -9.58 -25.35
N GLY A 72 15.00 -9.04 -26.46
CA GLY A 72 13.98 -7.99 -26.50
C GLY A 72 14.47 -6.57 -26.16
N CYS A 73 13.61 -5.60 -26.44
CA CYS A 73 13.78 -4.19 -26.11
C CYS A 73 12.49 -3.67 -25.45
N MET A 74 12.59 -2.66 -24.60
CA MET A 74 11.43 -2.01 -23.97
C MET A 74 11.17 -0.61 -24.58
N PRO A 75 9.96 -0.05 -24.45
CA PRO A 75 9.73 1.33 -24.79
C PRO A 75 10.52 2.27 -23.88
N VAL A 76 11.01 3.37 -24.44
CA VAL A 76 11.58 4.47 -23.63
C VAL A 76 10.52 5.19 -22.78
N LYS A 77 9.23 4.95 -23.04
CA LYS A 77 8.06 5.43 -22.30
C LYS A 77 7.24 4.25 -21.79
N SER A 78 7.42 3.88 -20.53
CA SER A 78 6.93 2.63 -19.96
C SER A 78 6.17 2.79 -18.64
N LEU A 79 5.99 4.01 -18.13
CA LEU A 79 5.41 4.27 -16.80
C LEU A 79 4.15 3.45 -16.46
N ARG A 80 3.21 3.27 -17.40
CA ARG A 80 1.95 2.52 -17.14
C ARG A 80 2.03 1.01 -17.30
N ALA A 81 3.15 0.49 -17.81
CA ALA A 81 3.28 -0.92 -18.17
C ALA A 81 4.53 -1.56 -17.52
N PHE A 82 5.06 -0.92 -16.48
CA PHE A 82 6.23 -1.35 -15.74
C PHE A 82 5.95 -1.35 -14.24
N GLN A 83 6.55 -2.30 -13.51
CA GLN A 83 6.55 -2.32 -12.05
C GLN A 83 7.73 -3.17 -11.55
N SER A 84 8.50 -2.68 -10.56
CA SER A 84 9.44 -3.57 -9.85
C SER A 84 8.68 -4.48 -8.90
N GLY A 85 9.18 -5.70 -8.73
CA GLY A 85 8.63 -6.70 -7.82
C GLY A 85 9.57 -7.06 -6.69
N GLU A 86 9.24 -8.17 -6.04
CA GLU A 86 9.97 -8.71 -4.89
C GLU A 86 11.34 -9.28 -5.24
N PHE A 87 12.14 -9.47 -4.18
CA PHE A 87 13.30 -10.34 -4.25
C PHE A 87 12.87 -11.81 -4.36
N LEU A 88 13.63 -12.59 -5.10
CA LEU A 88 13.57 -14.05 -4.95
C LEU A 88 14.17 -14.46 -3.59
N PRO A 89 13.87 -15.68 -3.09
CA PRO A 89 14.27 -16.12 -1.75
C PRO A 89 15.78 -16.13 -1.49
N ASP A 90 16.60 -16.13 -2.54
CA ASP A 90 18.06 -16.05 -2.42
C ASP A 90 18.60 -14.64 -2.11
N GLY A 91 17.73 -13.62 -2.16
CA GLY A 91 18.07 -12.21 -1.89
C GLY A 91 19.01 -11.58 -2.91
N LYS A 92 19.28 -12.24 -4.04
CA LYS A 92 20.23 -11.80 -5.07
C LYS A 92 19.56 -11.43 -6.38
N HIS A 93 18.29 -11.78 -6.53
CA HIS A 93 17.50 -11.54 -7.72
C HIS A 93 16.23 -10.79 -7.39
N VAL A 94 15.81 -9.90 -8.30
CA VAL A 94 14.59 -9.09 -8.16
C VAL A 94 13.70 -9.31 -9.38
N LEU A 95 12.39 -9.40 -9.15
CA LEU A 95 11.38 -9.48 -10.21
C LEU A 95 11.07 -8.10 -10.78
N ALA A 96 10.65 -8.04 -12.04
CA ALA A 96 10.05 -6.85 -12.62
C ALA A 96 9.07 -7.21 -13.74
N LEU A 97 7.94 -6.50 -13.78
CA LEU A 97 7.10 -6.40 -14.97
C LEU A 97 7.76 -5.44 -15.96
N VAL A 98 7.98 -5.89 -17.19
CA VAL A 98 8.44 -5.06 -18.30
C VAL A 98 7.53 -5.21 -19.53
N PRO A 99 7.30 -4.13 -20.29
CA PRO A 99 6.72 -4.23 -21.62
C PRO A 99 7.84 -4.40 -22.65
N TYR A 100 7.78 -5.46 -23.45
CA TYR A 100 8.65 -5.63 -24.61
C TYR A 100 7.97 -5.16 -25.90
N ILE A 101 8.72 -4.49 -26.78
CA ILE A 101 8.27 -3.99 -28.07
C ILE A 101 9.30 -4.21 -29.18
N GLY A 102 8.86 -4.12 -30.44
CA GLY A 102 9.73 -4.14 -31.60
C GLY A 102 10.39 -5.49 -31.89
N ALA A 103 9.88 -6.58 -31.30
CA ALA A 103 10.34 -7.93 -31.62
C ALA A 103 10.11 -8.26 -33.11
N PRO A 104 11.00 -9.04 -33.75
CA PRO A 104 10.75 -9.55 -35.09
C PRO A 104 9.54 -10.49 -35.11
N LEU A 105 8.94 -10.69 -36.29
CA LEU A 105 7.85 -11.65 -36.46
C LEU A 105 8.39 -13.09 -36.39
N ALA A 106 7.53 -14.02 -35.94
CA ALA A 106 7.82 -15.45 -36.05
C ALA A 106 8.13 -15.83 -37.53
N PRO A 107 9.05 -16.79 -37.77
CA PRO A 107 9.63 -17.74 -36.82
C PRO A 107 10.95 -17.30 -36.16
N ASP A 108 11.30 -16.01 -36.19
CA ASP A 108 12.51 -15.53 -35.52
C ASP A 108 12.46 -15.86 -34.00
N PRO A 109 13.51 -16.46 -33.40
CA PRO A 109 13.52 -16.81 -31.99
C PRO A 109 13.26 -15.63 -31.04
N ALA A 110 13.62 -14.40 -31.43
CA ALA A 110 13.40 -13.21 -30.62
C ALA A 110 11.93 -12.73 -30.65
N SER A 111 11.06 -13.35 -31.46
CA SER A 111 9.62 -13.02 -31.52
C SER A 111 8.87 -13.22 -30.19
N ILE A 112 9.44 -14.01 -29.27
CA ILE A 112 8.85 -14.27 -27.94
C ILE A 112 8.94 -13.08 -26.98
N TYR A 113 9.82 -12.11 -27.24
CA TYR A 113 10.00 -10.94 -26.38
C TYR A 113 9.04 -9.83 -26.82
N ASN A 114 7.74 -10.03 -26.59
CA ASN A 114 6.70 -9.08 -26.96
C ASN A 114 5.62 -8.97 -25.86
N GLY A 115 5.07 -7.78 -25.69
CA GLY A 115 4.01 -7.51 -24.70
C GLY A 115 4.51 -7.44 -23.26
N SER A 116 3.57 -7.50 -22.31
CA SER A 116 3.88 -7.52 -20.86
C SER A 116 4.50 -8.85 -20.46
N GLN A 117 5.63 -8.80 -19.76
CA GLN A 117 6.39 -9.98 -19.34
C GLN A 117 7.00 -9.77 -17.96
N ILE A 118 7.23 -10.85 -17.22
CA ILE A 118 8.02 -10.83 -15.98
C ILE A 118 9.46 -11.23 -16.28
N ILE A 119 10.40 -10.39 -15.82
CA ILE A 119 11.84 -10.67 -15.85
C ILE A 119 12.39 -10.85 -14.43
N ILE A 120 13.51 -11.56 -14.33
CA ILE A 120 14.36 -11.60 -13.16
C ILE A 120 15.62 -10.80 -13.44
N ILE A 121 16.03 -9.95 -12.50
CA ILE A 121 17.19 -9.08 -12.58
C ILE A 121 18.21 -9.45 -11.50
N LYS A 122 19.48 -9.57 -11.86
CA LYS A 122 20.57 -9.78 -10.89
C LYS A 122 20.95 -8.49 -10.20
N THR A 123 20.99 -8.53 -8.87
CA THR A 123 21.33 -7.36 -8.06
C THR A 123 22.83 -7.09 -7.99
N ASP A 124 23.67 -8.11 -8.15
CA ASP A 124 25.13 -8.02 -8.05
C ASP A 124 25.84 -7.61 -9.35
N GLY A 125 25.07 -7.46 -10.44
CA GLY A 125 25.58 -7.11 -11.76
C GLY A 125 26.25 -8.24 -12.52
N SER A 126 26.26 -9.47 -11.98
CA SER A 126 26.65 -10.67 -12.72
C SER A 126 25.60 -11.01 -13.81
N LYS A 127 25.89 -12.01 -14.63
CA LYS A 127 25.09 -12.35 -15.82
C LYS A 127 24.41 -13.71 -15.68
N PHE A 128 23.27 -13.89 -16.32
CA PHE A 128 22.68 -15.19 -16.61
C PHE A 128 23.41 -15.86 -17.78
N SER A 129 23.06 -17.11 -18.06
CA SER A 129 23.59 -17.90 -19.19
C SER A 129 23.33 -17.26 -20.55
N ASN A 130 22.23 -16.49 -20.70
CA ASN A 130 21.92 -15.69 -21.89
C ASN A 130 22.92 -14.51 -22.11
N GLY A 131 23.79 -14.22 -21.14
CA GLY A 131 24.80 -13.15 -21.20
C GLY A 131 24.32 -11.78 -20.74
N ASP A 132 23.04 -11.64 -20.37
CA ASP A 132 22.43 -10.44 -19.83
C ASP A 132 22.38 -10.46 -18.30
N LYS A 133 22.16 -9.30 -17.71
CA LYS A 133 21.96 -9.15 -16.26
C LYS A 133 20.51 -9.40 -15.83
N TRP A 134 19.65 -9.71 -16.80
CA TRP A 134 18.27 -10.10 -16.61
C TRP A 134 17.96 -11.33 -17.47
N LYS A 135 16.88 -12.04 -17.12
CA LYS A 135 16.27 -13.05 -18.00
C LYS A 135 14.76 -12.93 -17.95
N CYS A 136 14.10 -13.19 -19.06
CA CYS A 136 12.64 -13.23 -19.12
C CYS A 136 12.13 -14.60 -18.70
N ILE A 137 11.14 -14.63 -17.82
CA ILE A 137 10.54 -15.87 -17.32
C ILE A 137 9.29 -16.23 -18.10
N THR A 138 8.42 -15.25 -18.36
CA THR A 138 7.13 -15.50 -19.03
C THR A 138 7.20 -15.42 -20.55
N CYS A 139 8.37 -15.10 -21.13
CA CYS A 139 8.55 -15.04 -22.57
C CYS A 139 8.54 -16.45 -23.19
N GLY A 140 7.72 -16.63 -24.23
CA GLY A 140 7.71 -17.87 -25.01
C GLY A 140 7.02 -19.04 -24.32
N VAL A 141 6.28 -18.81 -23.22
CA VAL A 141 5.48 -19.85 -22.57
C VAL A 141 4.45 -20.38 -23.57
N PRO A 142 4.39 -21.70 -23.82
CA PRO A 142 3.40 -22.27 -24.73
C PRO A 142 1.97 -21.99 -24.29
N ALA A 143 1.06 -21.82 -25.24
CA ALA A 143 -0.34 -21.47 -24.94
C ALA A 143 -1.04 -22.56 -24.11
N GLU A 144 -0.67 -23.82 -24.33
CA GLU A 144 -1.12 -24.98 -23.55
C GLU A 144 -0.68 -24.96 -22.09
N ASN A 145 0.41 -24.26 -21.76
CA ASN A 145 0.91 -24.10 -20.41
C ASN A 145 0.31 -22.88 -19.70
N ALA A 146 -0.40 -22.02 -20.41
CA ALA A 146 -0.97 -20.76 -19.90
C ALA A 146 -2.50 -20.66 -20.11
N VAL A 147 -3.19 -21.81 -20.14
CA VAL A 147 -4.64 -21.85 -20.41
C VAL A 147 -5.40 -21.07 -19.35
N GLY A 148 -6.12 -20.04 -19.80
CA GLY A 148 -6.96 -19.21 -18.94
C GLY A 148 -6.21 -18.12 -18.16
N GLN A 149 -4.92 -17.91 -18.45
CA GLN A 149 -4.15 -16.79 -17.93
C GLN A 149 -4.90 -15.46 -18.08
N THR A 150 -4.89 -14.63 -17.02
CA THR A 150 -5.45 -13.27 -17.05
C THR A 150 -4.45 -12.30 -17.69
N PRO A 151 -4.92 -11.20 -18.33
CA PRO A 151 -4.03 -10.25 -19.00
C PRO A 151 -3.23 -9.34 -18.05
N THR A 152 -3.42 -9.48 -16.74
CA THR A 152 -2.80 -8.64 -15.69
C THR A 152 -1.42 -9.19 -15.28
N TYR A 153 -0.46 -8.30 -15.08
CA TYR A 153 0.94 -8.62 -14.73
C TYR A 153 1.51 -7.78 -13.57
N ASP A 154 0.68 -6.95 -12.96
CA ASP A 154 1.00 -6.08 -11.84
C ASP A 154 1.42 -6.85 -10.57
N TYR A 155 2.07 -6.18 -9.64
CA TYR A 155 2.48 -6.73 -8.33
C TYR A 155 3.26 -8.06 -8.39
N PRO A 156 4.38 -8.17 -9.13
CA PRO A 156 5.17 -9.40 -9.17
C PRO A 156 5.79 -9.72 -7.79
N GLN A 157 5.43 -10.88 -7.23
CA GLN A 157 5.80 -11.33 -5.88
C GLN A 157 6.33 -12.77 -5.95
N ALA A 158 7.32 -13.09 -5.11
CA ALA A 158 8.01 -14.37 -5.13
C ALA A 158 7.45 -15.33 -4.08
N PHE A 159 7.39 -16.62 -4.42
CA PHE A 159 7.18 -17.65 -3.41
C PHE A 159 8.51 -18.07 -2.77
N ASP A 160 8.48 -18.46 -1.50
CA ASP A 160 9.68 -18.85 -0.73
C ASP A 160 10.36 -20.13 -1.24
N ASP A 161 9.67 -20.90 -2.10
CA ASP A 161 10.24 -22.05 -2.80
C ASP A 161 11.20 -21.69 -3.93
N GLY A 162 11.20 -20.43 -4.41
CA GLY A 162 12.02 -19.95 -5.52
C GLY A 162 11.64 -20.55 -6.88
N LYS A 163 10.47 -21.18 -6.97
CA LYS A 163 9.94 -21.90 -8.14
C LYS A 163 8.68 -21.23 -8.70
N ARG A 164 7.97 -20.48 -7.86
CA ARG A 164 6.73 -19.80 -8.23
C ARG A 164 6.81 -18.28 -8.09
N ILE A 165 6.07 -17.58 -8.93
CA ILE A 165 5.81 -16.14 -8.83
C ILE A 165 4.32 -15.85 -8.95
N LEU A 166 3.83 -14.94 -8.13
CA LEU A 166 2.54 -14.27 -8.29
C LEU A 166 2.73 -13.04 -9.18
N PHE A 167 1.86 -12.80 -10.16
CA PHE A 167 1.78 -11.55 -10.93
C PHE A 167 0.36 -11.39 -11.49
N GLY A 168 -0.18 -10.18 -11.39
CA GLY A 168 -1.60 -9.91 -11.64
C GLY A 168 -2.46 -10.90 -10.88
N SER A 169 -3.39 -11.55 -11.56
CA SER A 169 -4.19 -12.66 -11.00
C SER A 169 -3.70 -14.02 -11.51
N ASN A 170 -2.39 -14.19 -11.66
CA ASN A 170 -1.73 -15.39 -12.15
C ASN A 170 -0.61 -15.86 -11.22
N ILE A 171 -0.35 -17.16 -11.22
CA ILE A 171 0.83 -17.77 -10.61
C ILE A 171 1.58 -18.53 -11.69
N ALA A 172 2.83 -18.14 -11.97
CA ALA A 172 3.72 -18.98 -12.77
C ALA A 172 4.47 -19.95 -11.88
N ASP A 173 4.66 -21.17 -12.36
CA ASP A 173 5.26 -22.30 -11.66
C ASP A 173 6.23 -23.03 -12.59
N CYS A 174 7.50 -23.16 -12.18
CA CYS A 174 8.52 -23.88 -12.93
C CYS A 174 8.74 -25.34 -12.45
N GLY A 175 7.78 -25.87 -11.70
CA GLY A 175 7.74 -27.26 -11.26
C GLY A 175 8.91 -27.62 -10.36
N ASP A 176 9.77 -28.52 -10.82
CA ASP A 176 10.91 -28.98 -10.02
C ASP A 176 12.12 -28.04 -10.08
N HIS A 177 12.11 -27.05 -10.96
CA HIS A 177 13.24 -26.16 -11.22
C HIS A 177 13.10 -24.81 -10.52
N LEU A 178 14.21 -24.30 -9.98
CA LEU A 178 14.25 -22.92 -9.51
C LEU A 178 14.09 -21.98 -10.70
N LEU A 179 13.34 -20.90 -10.51
CA LEU A 179 13.12 -19.88 -11.54
C LEU A 179 14.42 -19.30 -12.08
N ILE A 180 15.49 -19.28 -11.28
CA ILE A 180 16.80 -18.73 -11.67
C ILE A 180 17.66 -19.70 -12.47
N SER A 181 17.37 -21.01 -12.48
CA SER A 181 18.20 -21.99 -13.17
C SER A 181 17.93 -22.02 -14.68
N ASP A 182 18.83 -22.65 -15.43
CA ASP A 182 18.71 -22.78 -16.90
C ASP A 182 17.74 -23.89 -17.29
N GLU A 183 17.45 -24.82 -16.37
CA GLU A 183 16.46 -25.87 -16.54
C GLU A 183 15.01 -25.34 -16.48
N CYS A 184 14.80 -24.16 -15.89
CA CYS A 184 13.52 -23.46 -15.97
C CYS A 184 13.35 -22.81 -17.35
N THR A 185 12.89 -23.61 -18.31
CA THR A 185 12.61 -23.17 -19.69
C THR A 185 11.12 -22.81 -19.86
N PRO A 186 10.75 -22.09 -20.95
CA PRO A 186 9.34 -21.78 -21.21
C PRO A 186 8.43 -23.01 -21.29
N ASP A 187 8.93 -24.14 -21.79
CA ASP A 187 8.18 -25.40 -21.86
C ASP A 187 7.92 -26.04 -20.48
N GLN A 188 8.76 -25.74 -19.49
CA GLN A 188 8.58 -26.21 -18.11
C GLN A 188 7.67 -25.27 -17.30
N LEU A 189 7.63 -23.99 -17.66
CA LEU A 189 6.83 -23.01 -16.95
C LEU A 189 5.35 -23.15 -17.29
N HIS A 190 4.52 -23.22 -16.25
CA HIS A 190 3.06 -23.16 -16.36
C HIS A 190 2.54 -21.90 -15.70
N VAL A 191 1.52 -21.28 -16.29
CA VAL A 191 0.85 -20.10 -15.75
C VAL A 191 -0.59 -20.46 -15.39
N TYR A 192 -0.89 -20.41 -14.10
CA TYR A 192 -2.18 -20.77 -13.54
C TYR A 192 -2.93 -19.51 -13.08
N PRO A 193 -4.16 -19.25 -13.55
CA PRO A 193 -4.94 -18.11 -13.08
C PRO A 193 -5.43 -18.35 -11.64
N ILE A 194 -5.74 -17.24 -10.96
CA ILE A 194 -6.39 -17.24 -9.64
C ILE A 194 -7.89 -17.01 -9.83
N HIS A 195 -8.70 -17.87 -9.23
CA HIS A 195 -10.15 -17.84 -9.31
C HIS A 195 -10.77 -17.55 -7.94
N TRP A 196 -11.63 -16.55 -7.89
CA TRP A 196 -12.45 -16.23 -6.73
C TRP A 196 -13.92 -16.39 -7.09
N ASP A 197 -14.62 -17.34 -6.46
CA ASP A 197 -16.05 -17.55 -6.69
C ASP A 197 -16.84 -16.31 -6.31
N VAL A 198 -17.70 -15.81 -7.21
CA VAL A 198 -18.62 -14.69 -6.95
C VAL A 198 -20.09 -15.06 -7.13
N SER A 199 -20.37 -16.19 -7.77
CA SER A 199 -21.71 -16.77 -7.93
C SER A 199 -21.96 -17.82 -6.85
N ALA A 200 -23.20 -17.94 -6.39
CA ALA A 200 -23.55 -18.88 -5.31
C ALA A 200 -23.32 -20.36 -5.67
N ASP A 201 -23.37 -20.69 -6.96
CA ASP A 201 -23.12 -22.04 -7.50
C ASP A 201 -21.68 -22.24 -8.00
N GLY A 202 -20.82 -21.24 -7.85
CA GLY A 202 -19.44 -21.25 -8.35
C GLY A 202 -19.32 -21.26 -9.87
N SER A 203 -20.39 -20.92 -10.61
CA SER A 203 -20.37 -20.82 -12.07
C SER A 203 -19.84 -19.45 -12.58
N GLY A 204 -19.50 -19.39 -13.87
CA GLY A 204 -19.12 -18.13 -14.52
C GLY A 204 -17.67 -17.70 -14.26
N ALA A 205 -17.35 -16.47 -14.67
CA ALA A 205 -16.02 -15.90 -14.44
C ALA A 205 -15.82 -15.60 -12.95
N GLY A 206 -14.56 -15.73 -12.49
CA GLY A 206 -14.19 -15.32 -11.14
C GLY A 206 -14.33 -13.82 -10.92
N GLY A 207 -14.33 -13.41 -9.66
CA GLY A 207 -14.39 -12.00 -9.25
C GLY A 207 -13.18 -11.19 -9.72
N SER A 208 -13.38 -9.87 -9.81
CA SER A 208 -12.28 -8.94 -10.10
C SER A 208 -11.44 -8.73 -8.84
N ILE A 209 -10.18 -9.13 -8.92
CA ILE A 209 -9.17 -9.04 -7.86
C ILE A 209 -8.19 -7.93 -8.23
N ARG A 210 -7.81 -7.09 -7.27
CA ARG A 210 -6.76 -6.07 -7.43
C ARG A 210 -5.92 -5.95 -6.15
N GLU A 211 -4.77 -5.28 -6.24
CA GLU A 211 -3.90 -5.03 -5.09
C GLU A 211 -3.55 -6.31 -4.33
N LEU A 212 -3.14 -7.35 -5.07
CA LEU A 212 -2.81 -8.64 -4.48
C LEU A 212 -1.58 -8.53 -3.58
N ARG A 213 -1.63 -9.16 -2.43
CA ARG A 213 -0.55 -9.24 -1.43
C ARG A 213 -0.41 -10.70 -1.03
N LEU A 214 0.68 -11.34 -1.45
CA LEU A 214 1.02 -12.69 -1.02
C LEU A 214 1.33 -12.63 0.47
N HIS A 215 0.69 -13.51 1.25
CA HIS A 215 0.97 -13.56 2.66
C HIS A 215 2.35 -14.24 2.91
N PRO A 216 3.14 -13.82 3.91
CA PRO A 216 4.47 -14.37 4.19
C PRO A 216 4.53 -15.89 4.49
N ASP A 217 3.39 -16.57 4.64
CA ASP A 217 3.32 -18.02 4.77
C ASP A 217 3.18 -18.76 3.43
N ASN A 218 3.13 -18.02 2.31
CA ASN A 218 2.96 -18.49 0.93
C ASN A 218 1.73 -19.37 0.67
N ILE A 219 0.76 -19.37 1.59
CA ILE A 219 -0.48 -20.16 1.54
C ILE A 219 -1.69 -19.25 1.40
N HIS A 220 -1.63 -18.05 1.99
CA HIS A 220 -2.71 -17.09 1.96
C HIS A 220 -2.45 -15.93 1.01
N LEU A 221 -3.54 -15.29 0.60
CA LEU A 221 -3.56 -14.13 -0.28
C LEU A 221 -4.49 -13.08 0.30
N GLY A 222 -3.95 -11.88 0.47
CA GLY A 222 -4.74 -10.67 0.66
C GLY A 222 -5.02 -9.99 -0.68
N PHE A 223 -6.20 -9.41 -0.85
CA PHE A 223 -6.54 -8.65 -2.04
C PHE A 223 -7.64 -7.62 -1.77
N SER A 224 -7.78 -6.65 -2.67
CA SER A 224 -8.89 -5.71 -2.69
C SER A 224 -9.82 -5.97 -3.87
N SER A 225 -11.08 -5.56 -3.75
CA SER A 225 -12.04 -5.56 -4.85
C SER A 225 -12.94 -4.34 -4.77
N PHE A 226 -13.19 -3.71 -5.92
CA PHE A 226 -14.06 -2.55 -6.00
C PHE A 226 -15.51 -2.93 -5.74
N THR A 227 -16.24 -2.02 -5.12
CA THR A 227 -17.69 -2.05 -4.96
C THR A 227 -18.29 -0.90 -5.74
N ILE A 228 -19.33 -1.19 -6.53
CA ILE A 228 -20.02 -0.17 -7.32
C ILE A 228 -21.32 0.18 -6.59
N GLY A 229 -21.41 1.42 -6.12
CA GLY A 229 -22.63 2.02 -5.56
C GLY A 229 -22.84 3.42 -6.14
N ALA A 230 -23.35 4.36 -5.34
CA ALA A 230 -23.44 5.76 -5.74
C ALA A 230 -22.05 6.41 -5.98
N LYS A 231 -21.01 5.83 -5.36
CA LYS A 231 -19.59 6.18 -5.53
C LYS A 231 -18.79 4.88 -5.67
N LEU A 232 -17.59 4.97 -6.25
CA LEU A 232 -16.63 3.87 -6.20
C LEU A 232 -16.20 3.63 -4.75
N GLY A 233 -16.35 2.40 -4.27
CA GLY A 233 -15.85 1.94 -2.99
C GLY A 233 -15.00 0.69 -3.15
N GLN A 234 -14.56 0.10 -2.05
CA GLN A 234 -13.87 -1.19 -2.06
C GLN A 234 -13.93 -1.90 -0.72
N PHE A 235 -13.66 -3.20 -0.75
CA PHE A 235 -13.34 -4.03 0.41
C PHE A 235 -12.03 -4.77 0.18
N ALA A 236 -11.32 -5.02 1.28
CA ALA A 236 -10.22 -5.97 1.34
C ALA A 236 -10.73 -7.35 1.76
N TYR A 237 -10.02 -8.37 1.30
CA TYR A 237 -10.31 -9.77 1.51
C TYR A 237 -9.02 -10.52 1.85
N PHE A 238 -9.17 -11.61 2.59
CA PHE A 238 -8.11 -12.55 2.95
C PHE A 238 -8.61 -13.97 2.62
N GLY A 239 -7.86 -14.76 1.88
CA GLY A 239 -8.26 -16.11 1.51
C GLY A 239 -7.08 -17.04 1.34
N ARG A 240 -7.36 -18.34 1.33
CA ARG A 240 -6.35 -19.38 1.14
C ARG A 240 -6.26 -19.78 -0.33
N LEU A 241 -5.04 -19.83 -0.85
CA LEU A 241 -4.75 -20.37 -2.17
C LEU A 241 -4.85 -21.90 -2.13
N LYS A 242 -5.63 -22.48 -3.04
CA LYS A 242 -5.71 -23.92 -3.22
C LYS A 242 -5.59 -24.27 -4.70
N PHE A 243 -4.54 -24.99 -5.06
CA PHE A 243 -4.40 -25.49 -6.42
C PHE A 243 -5.51 -26.50 -6.75
N ASN A 244 -6.17 -26.26 -7.87
CA ASN A 244 -7.20 -27.11 -8.43
C ASN A 244 -6.77 -27.54 -9.84
N PRO A 245 -6.26 -28.77 -10.01
CA PRO A 245 -5.77 -29.23 -11.30
C PRO A 245 -6.88 -29.51 -12.31
N LYS A 246 -8.14 -29.68 -11.87
CA LYS A 246 -9.27 -30.10 -12.70
C LYS A 246 -10.58 -29.49 -12.18
N PRO A 247 -10.77 -28.16 -12.28
CA PRO A 247 -12.01 -27.54 -11.85
C PRO A 247 -13.21 -28.07 -12.65
N THR A 248 -14.31 -28.35 -11.95
CA THR A 248 -15.57 -28.81 -12.55
C THR A 248 -16.60 -27.69 -12.70
N THR A 249 -16.36 -26.55 -12.07
CA THR A 249 -17.19 -25.34 -12.07
C THR A 249 -16.31 -24.10 -12.16
N GLY A 250 -16.91 -22.96 -12.51
CA GLY A 250 -16.21 -21.68 -12.68
C GLY A 250 -15.35 -21.66 -13.95
N LEU A 251 -15.15 -20.48 -14.52
CA LEU A 251 -14.28 -20.28 -15.68
C LEU A 251 -12.96 -19.62 -15.24
N PRO A 252 -11.81 -20.09 -15.78
CA PRO A 252 -11.65 -21.12 -16.81
C PRO A 252 -11.69 -22.56 -16.25
N LEU A 253 -12.21 -23.52 -17.03
CA LEU A 253 -12.18 -24.96 -16.67
C LEU A 253 -10.82 -25.60 -17.01
N ALA A 254 -9.75 -25.03 -16.46
CA ALA A 254 -8.36 -25.43 -16.64
C ALA A 254 -7.64 -25.41 -15.27
N PRO A 255 -6.47 -26.07 -15.12
CA PRO A 255 -5.69 -26.00 -13.89
C PRO A 255 -5.53 -24.55 -13.42
N ARG A 256 -5.86 -24.28 -12.15
CA ARG A 256 -5.91 -22.93 -11.59
C ARG A 256 -5.75 -22.95 -10.06
N TYR A 257 -5.57 -21.80 -9.44
CA TYR A 257 -5.66 -21.65 -7.99
C TYR A 257 -7.03 -21.09 -7.61
N ASP A 258 -7.80 -21.82 -6.81
CA ASP A 258 -9.05 -21.31 -6.24
C ASP A 258 -8.75 -20.62 -4.90
N LEU A 259 -9.40 -19.47 -4.66
CA LEU A 259 -9.43 -18.82 -3.36
C LEU A 259 -10.56 -19.39 -2.52
N ILE A 260 -10.18 -20.14 -1.48
CA ILE A 260 -11.11 -20.76 -0.54
C ILE A 260 -11.04 -20.07 0.83
N LYS A 261 -12.07 -20.27 1.66
CA LYS A 261 -12.14 -19.68 3.01
C LYS A 261 -11.90 -18.16 2.98
N VAL A 262 -12.53 -17.49 2.03
CA VAL A 262 -12.37 -16.05 1.85
C VAL A 262 -13.10 -15.31 2.96
N TYR A 263 -12.40 -14.45 3.68
CA TYR A 263 -12.97 -13.50 4.63
C TYR A 263 -12.92 -12.10 4.03
N ARG A 264 -14.04 -11.39 4.09
CA ARG A 264 -14.07 -9.95 3.88
C ARG A 264 -13.55 -9.31 5.16
N LEU A 265 -12.49 -8.50 5.10
CA LEU A 265 -11.87 -7.82 6.25
C LEU A 265 -12.72 -6.65 6.75
N TYR A 266 -13.99 -6.94 7.04
CA TYR A 266 -15.04 -6.04 7.45
C TYR A 266 -16.17 -6.86 8.09
N ARG A 267 -16.89 -6.28 9.05
CA ARG A 267 -18.12 -6.85 9.57
C ARG A 267 -19.07 -5.72 9.99
N THR A 268 -20.35 -5.88 9.70
CA THR A 268 -21.34 -4.80 9.83
C THR A 268 -21.59 -4.38 11.27
N ASP A 269 -21.39 -5.25 12.25
CA ASP A 269 -21.60 -4.98 13.68
C ASP A 269 -20.40 -4.29 14.36
N LEU A 270 -19.23 -4.22 13.71
CA LEU A 270 -18.04 -3.59 14.30
C LEU A 270 -18.27 -2.09 14.59
N PRO A 271 -17.61 -1.54 15.62
CA PRO A 271 -17.60 -0.11 15.88
C PRO A 271 -17.04 0.67 14.69
N ALA A 272 -17.75 1.72 14.27
CA ALA A 272 -17.28 2.61 13.20
C ALA A 272 -16.26 3.64 13.74
N PRO A 273 -15.38 4.20 12.89
CA PRO A 273 -14.46 5.27 13.28
C PRO A 273 -15.17 6.52 13.81
N VAL A 274 -16.33 6.84 13.24
CA VAL A 274 -17.23 7.90 13.71
C VAL A 274 -18.60 7.28 13.96
N ALA A 275 -19.14 7.46 15.17
CA ALA A 275 -20.44 6.94 15.54
C ALA A 275 -21.27 8.01 16.27
N ALA A 276 -22.59 7.88 16.20
CA ALA A 276 -23.52 8.75 16.91
C ALA A 276 -24.34 7.97 17.94
N GLN A 277 -24.52 8.55 19.12
CA GLN A 277 -25.47 8.10 20.14
C GLN A 277 -26.37 9.28 20.52
N GLY A 278 -27.62 9.27 20.04
CA GLY A 278 -28.48 10.44 20.13
C GLY A 278 -27.87 11.61 19.36
N SER A 279 -27.73 12.77 20.02
CA SER A 279 -27.08 13.96 19.47
C SER A 279 -25.57 14.03 19.78
N GLN A 280 -24.95 12.96 20.27
CA GLN A 280 -23.52 12.95 20.59
C GLN A 280 -22.73 12.13 19.57
N LEU A 281 -21.65 12.70 19.04
CA LEU A 281 -20.66 11.97 18.25
C LEU A 281 -19.56 11.40 19.14
N THR A 282 -18.98 10.29 18.69
CA THR A 282 -17.80 9.68 19.27
C THR A 282 -16.82 9.31 18.16
N LEU A 283 -15.52 9.47 18.46
CA LEU A 283 -14.43 9.06 17.58
C LEU A 283 -13.75 7.82 18.15
N ASN A 284 -13.61 6.78 17.32
CA ASN A 284 -12.92 5.54 17.67
C ASN A 284 -11.68 5.37 16.80
N THR A 285 -10.53 5.79 17.32
CA THR A 285 -9.22 5.67 16.65
C THR A 285 -8.69 4.22 16.60
N SER A 286 -9.39 3.28 17.22
CA SER A 286 -9.07 1.85 17.19
C SER A 286 -10.11 1.04 16.41
N ALA A 287 -11.01 1.70 15.68
CA ALA A 287 -11.96 1.02 14.81
C ALA A 287 -11.23 0.28 13.68
N ILE A 288 -11.67 -0.95 13.40
CA ILE A 288 -11.19 -1.70 12.24
C ILE A 288 -11.85 -1.11 11.00
N SER A 289 -11.05 -0.43 10.18
CA SER A 289 -11.54 0.33 9.03
C SER A 289 -10.75 -0.01 7.77
N VAL A 290 -10.58 -1.30 7.48
CA VAL A 290 -9.80 -1.76 6.34
C VAL A 290 -10.40 -1.20 5.04
N GLY A 291 -9.68 -0.24 4.45
CA GLY A 291 -10.00 0.43 3.20
C GLY A 291 -9.39 -0.33 2.03
N GLU A 292 -8.21 0.12 1.59
CA GLU A 292 -7.37 -0.61 0.63
C GLU A 292 -6.31 -1.41 1.37
N LEU A 293 -6.19 -2.71 1.06
CA LEU A 293 -5.12 -3.54 1.60
C LEU A 293 -3.78 -3.11 1.01
N ARG A 294 -2.74 -3.06 1.85
CA ARG A 294 -1.38 -2.65 1.46
C ARG A 294 -0.32 -3.69 1.73
N GLY A 295 -0.62 -4.74 2.48
CA GLY A 295 0.30 -5.85 2.73
C GLY A 295 0.05 -6.48 4.08
N PHE A 296 1.08 -7.13 4.60
CA PHE A 296 1.10 -7.70 5.93
C PHE A 296 2.33 -7.22 6.69
N SER A 297 2.29 -7.37 8.01
CA SER A 297 3.52 -7.32 8.82
C SER A 297 4.50 -8.42 8.38
N GLY A 298 5.79 -8.28 8.73
CA GLY A 298 6.82 -9.25 8.34
C GLY A 298 6.62 -10.66 8.90
N ARG A 299 5.74 -10.83 9.91
CA ARG A 299 5.33 -12.13 10.45
C ARG A 299 3.95 -12.57 9.99
N GLY A 300 3.25 -11.77 9.19
CA GLY A 300 1.93 -12.09 8.68
C GLY A 300 0.79 -11.99 9.71
N ASP A 301 1.06 -11.66 10.96
CA ASP A 301 0.04 -11.63 12.02
C ASP A 301 -0.86 -10.39 11.94
N GLU A 302 -0.38 -9.30 11.34
CA GLU A 302 -1.18 -8.11 11.06
C GLU A 302 -1.40 -7.87 9.55
N ALA A 303 -2.64 -7.51 9.17
CA ALA A 303 -2.95 -6.92 7.87
C ALA A 303 -2.71 -5.40 7.90
N VAL A 304 -2.05 -4.87 6.87
CA VAL A 304 -1.69 -3.46 6.74
C VAL A 304 -2.57 -2.80 5.69
N TYR A 305 -3.10 -1.61 5.96
CA TYR A 305 -4.10 -0.98 5.12
C TYR A 305 -4.13 0.55 5.21
N VAL A 306 -4.68 1.18 4.17
CA VAL A 306 -5.09 2.60 4.20
C VAL A 306 -6.37 2.70 5.03
N GLY A 307 -6.30 3.36 6.17
CA GLY A 307 -7.39 3.44 7.15
C GLY A 307 -8.16 4.76 7.14
N ASN A 308 -9.08 4.88 8.09
CA ASN A 308 -9.77 6.15 8.32
C ASN A 308 -8.82 7.15 9.00
N PRO A 309 -8.83 8.44 8.62
CA PRO A 309 -7.98 9.45 9.24
C PRO A 309 -8.17 9.53 10.76
N VAL A 310 -7.08 9.67 11.52
CA VAL A 310 -7.16 10.07 12.94
C VAL A 310 -7.29 11.58 13.08
N GLU A 311 -6.65 12.31 12.16
CA GLU A 311 -6.68 13.76 12.07
C GLU A 311 -7.16 14.16 10.68
N SER A 312 -7.87 15.28 10.58
CA SER A 312 -8.56 15.62 9.34
C SER A 312 -7.62 15.70 8.14
N CYS A 313 -8.06 15.09 7.04
CA CYS A 313 -7.37 14.96 5.77
C CYS A 313 -6.07 14.15 5.80
N ASN A 314 -5.69 13.57 6.95
CA ASN A 314 -4.48 12.75 7.03
C ASN A 314 -4.80 11.26 6.81
N LEU A 315 -4.45 10.75 5.63
CA LEU A 315 -4.77 9.38 5.23
C LEU A 315 -3.65 8.45 5.70
N ASP A 316 -3.84 7.91 6.90
CA ASP A 316 -2.82 7.11 7.59
C ASP A 316 -2.86 5.63 7.19
N ILE A 317 -1.70 4.99 7.36
CA ILE A 317 -1.56 3.54 7.34
C ILE A 317 -1.77 2.98 8.74
N PHE A 318 -2.52 1.89 8.80
CA PHE A 318 -2.79 1.13 10.02
C PHE A 318 -2.43 -0.34 9.82
N ALA A 319 -2.25 -1.03 10.95
CA ALA A 319 -2.19 -2.47 11.04
C ALA A 319 -3.32 -2.98 11.94
N VAL A 320 -3.95 -4.09 11.55
CA VAL A 320 -4.91 -4.85 12.36
C VAL A 320 -4.43 -6.27 12.51
N ASP A 321 -4.34 -6.74 13.75
CA ASP A 321 -4.01 -8.13 14.06
C ASP A 321 -5.12 -9.07 13.57
N LEU A 322 -4.75 -10.07 12.76
CA LEU A 322 -5.67 -10.98 12.08
C LEU A 322 -6.51 -11.82 13.05
N GLN A 323 -6.03 -12.08 14.27
CA GLN A 323 -6.72 -12.96 15.21
C GLN A 323 -7.50 -12.17 16.28
N SER A 324 -6.87 -11.17 16.88
CA SER A 324 -7.42 -10.36 17.97
C SER A 324 -8.19 -9.12 17.51
N GLY A 325 -7.99 -8.65 16.28
CA GLY A 325 -8.60 -7.42 15.77
C GLY A 325 -8.02 -6.15 16.38
N ARG A 326 -6.88 -6.24 17.09
CA ARG A 326 -6.22 -5.07 17.67
C ARG A 326 -5.65 -4.19 16.58
N VAL A 327 -6.02 -2.91 16.59
CA VAL A 327 -5.58 -1.90 15.63
C VAL A 327 -4.45 -1.04 16.20
N ARG A 328 -3.47 -0.70 15.35
CA ARG A 328 -2.47 0.34 15.63
C ARG A 328 -2.23 1.21 14.39
N ARG A 329 -1.98 2.51 14.62
CA ARG A 329 -1.58 3.48 13.60
C ARG A 329 -0.07 3.31 13.33
N ILE A 330 0.33 3.24 12.06
CA ILE A 330 1.75 3.14 11.65
C ILE A 330 2.28 4.52 11.25
N THR A 331 1.49 5.31 10.52
CA THR A 331 1.93 6.62 10.02
C THR A 331 1.09 7.72 10.62
N SER A 332 1.72 8.86 10.85
CA SER A 332 1.06 10.07 11.32
C SER A 332 1.62 11.35 10.72
N ASP A 333 2.70 11.33 9.94
CA ASP A 333 3.13 12.51 9.16
C ASP A 333 1.97 13.04 8.27
N PRO A 334 1.85 14.35 7.99
CA PRO A 334 0.82 14.88 7.10
C PRO A 334 0.92 14.44 5.63
N GLY A 335 2.02 13.79 5.24
CA GLY A 335 2.18 13.17 3.93
C GLY A 335 1.21 11.99 3.72
N TYR A 336 0.87 11.73 2.46
CA TYR A 336 0.16 10.52 2.09
C TYR A 336 1.15 9.40 1.82
N VAL A 337 0.87 8.23 2.40
CA VAL A 337 1.68 7.02 2.26
C VAL A 337 0.95 6.05 1.36
N ASP A 338 1.57 5.68 0.24
CA ASP A 338 1.08 4.61 -0.61
C ASP A 338 2.12 4.24 -1.68
N PRO A 339 2.76 3.06 -1.59
CA PRO A 339 2.53 1.94 -0.65
C PRO A 339 3.63 1.70 0.40
N ILE A 340 3.55 0.59 1.13
CA ILE A 340 4.37 0.22 2.31
C ILE A 340 4.67 -1.28 2.30
N GLU A 341 5.85 -1.68 2.81
CA GLU A 341 6.24 -3.08 3.01
C GLU A 341 7.03 -3.28 4.31
N ALA A 342 6.80 -4.39 5.00
CA ALA A 342 7.49 -4.75 6.23
C ALA A 342 8.82 -5.45 5.93
N SER A 343 9.85 -5.22 6.76
CA SER A 343 11.03 -6.08 6.70
C SER A 343 10.72 -7.49 7.22
N PRO A 344 11.27 -8.56 6.61
CA PRO A 344 11.06 -9.94 7.06
C PRO A 344 11.46 -10.20 8.52
N ASP A 345 12.41 -9.42 9.07
CA ASP A 345 12.78 -9.50 10.49
C ASP A 345 11.83 -8.75 11.44
N GLY A 346 10.79 -8.10 10.90
CA GLY A 346 9.73 -7.39 11.63
C GLY A 346 10.18 -6.10 12.30
N LYS A 347 11.37 -5.57 11.97
CA LYS A 347 11.95 -4.40 12.66
C LYS A 347 11.75 -3.08 11.93
N TRP A 348 11.36 -3.11 10.66
CA TRP A 348 11.33 -1.93 9.81
C TRP A 348 10.14 -1.93 8.86
N TRP A 349 9.76 -0.74 8.43
CA TRP A 349 8.87 -0.48 7.31
C TRP A 349 9.62 0.32 6.26
N ALA A 350 9.50 -0.08 5.00
CA ALA A 350 9.82 0.77 3.86
C ALA A 350 8.51 1.35 3.34
N ILE A 351 8.44 2.67 3.19
CA ILE A 351 7.23 3.37 2.74
C ILE A 351 7.54 4.28 1.56
N MET A 352 6.57 4.44 0.67
CA MET A 352 6.55 5.47 -0.37
C MET A 352 5.59 6.55 0.08
N ASP A 353 6.12 7.72 0.40
CA ASP A 353 5.36 8.79 1.04
C ASP A 353 5.68 10.15 0.41
N THR A 354 4.65 10.98 0.27
CA THR A 354 4.78 12.38 -0.14
C THR A 354 5.40 13.29 0.92
N ARG A 355 5.72 12.77 2.13
CA ARG A 355 6.37 13.52 3.19
C ARG A 355 7.68 14.14 2.68
N GLY A 356 7.89 15.40 3.07
CA GLY A 356 8.99 16.23 2.57
C GLY A 356 8.77 16.90 1.22
N THR A 357 7.61 16.73 0.55
CA THR A 357 7.24 17.47 -0.67
C THR A 357 6.27 18.62 -0.43
N ASP A 358 5.75 18.75 0.79
CA ASP A 358 4.67 19.67 1.18
C ASP A 358 3.33 19.46 0.41
N ARG A 359 3.21 18.40 -0.41
CA ARG A 359 2.05 18.15 -1.28
C ARG A 359 0.70 18.11 -0.54
N GLN A 360 0.68 17.51 0.64
CA GLN A 360 -0.51 17.32 1.47
C GLN A 360 -0.64 18.34 2.61
N THR A 361 0.41 19.11 2.89
CA THR A 361 0.51 19.92 4.12
C THR A 361 -0.52 21.05 4.19
N PHE A 362 -0.99 21.56 3.06
CA PHE A 362 -2.06 22.57 3.06
C PHE A 362 -3.41 22.02 3.54
N LEU A 363 -3.65 20.70 3.40
CA LEU A 363 -4.86 20.01 3.89
C LEU A 363 -4.69 19.50 5.31
N ALA A 364 -3.65 18.71 5.55
CA ALA A 364 -3.47 17.87 6.73
C ALA A 364 -2.41 18.40 7.73
N GLY A 365 -1.73 19.50 7.40
CA GLY A 365 -0.61 20.00 8.21
C GLY A 365 -1.02 20.55 9.58
N MET A 366 -2.22 21.11 9.71
CA MET A 366 -2.75 21.53 11.01
C MET A 366 -3.16 20.30 11.82
N ARG A 367 -2.37 19.97 12.86
CA ARG A 367 -2.55 18.78 13.70
C ARG A 367 -3.75 18.88 14.62
N ASN A 368 -4.18 17.77 15.22
CA ASN A 368 -5.24 17.70 16.23
C ASN A 368 -6.63 18.20 15.77
N VAL A 369 -6.86 18.35 14.47
CA VAL A 369 -8.21 18.61 13.93
C VAL A 369 -8.93 17.27 13.80
N PRO A 370 -10.10 17.05 14.44
CA PRO A 370 -10.82 15.79 14.31
C PRO A 370 -11.33 15.58 12.87
N PRO A 371 -11.37 14.34 12.38
CA PRO A 371 -11.61 14.00 10.97
C PRO A 371 -13.11 14.03 10.60
N LEU A 372 -13.81 15.10 10.97
CA LEU A 372 -15.26 15.21 10.82
C LEU A 372 -15.65 15.53 9.36
N ILE A 373 -14.95 16.46 8.72
CA ILE A 373 -15.21 16.80 7.31
C ILE A 373 -14.82 15.66 6.35
N ASP A 374 -13.95 14.74 6.79
CA ASP A 374 -13.48 13.59 6.01
C ASP A 374 -14.61 12.64 5.61
N LEU A 375 -15.76 12.70 6.30
CA LEU A 375 -17.00 12.04 5.88
C LEU A 375 -17.41 12.40 4.44
N VAL A 376 -17.01 13.58 3.95
CA VAL A 376 -17.29 14.05 2.57
C VAL A 376 -16.04 14.42 1.77
N THR A 377 -14.88 14.64 2.40
CA THR A 377 -13.65 15.08 1.69
C THR A 377 -12.64 13.98 1.39
N THR A 378 -12.80 12.75 1.92
CA THR A 378 -11.82 11.66 1.80
C THR A 378 -11.30 11.45 0.38
N THR A 379 -12.18 11.42 -0.63
CA THR A 379 -11.78 11.21 -2.05
C THR A 379 -10.81 12.29 -2.55
N VAL A 380 -11.04 13.55 -2.17
CA VAL A 380 -10.14 14.66 -2.51
C VAL A 380 -8.83 14.50 -1.76
N SER A 381 -8.88 14.37 -0.43
CA SER A 381 -7.70 14.28 0.43
C SER A 381 -6.77 13.12 0.02
N SER A 382 -7.32 11.98 -0.37
CA SER A 382 -6.52 10.87 -0.89
C SER A 382 -5.92 11.16 -2.27
N SER A 383 -6.64 11.80 -3.17
CA SER A 383 -6.26 11.89 -4.58
C SER A 383 -5.21 12.96 -4.88
N ILE A 384 -5.15 14.03 -4.08
CA ILE A 384 -4.23 15.15 -4.35
C ILE A 384 -2.74 14.76 -4.22
N ARG A 385 -2.42 13.58 -3.68
CA ARG A 385 -1.04 13.04 -3.64
C ARG A 385 -0.37 12.90 -5.01
N ASN A 386 -1.18 12.88 -6.07
CA ASN A 386 -0.75 12.73 -7.46
C ASN A 386 -1.12 13.97 -8.28
N ASN A 387 -0.55 14.06 -9.47
CA ASN A 387 -1.05 14.87 -10.58
C ASN A 387 -0.89 14.07 -11.87
N GLY A 388 -1.98 13.45 -12.33
CA GLY A 388 -1.87 12.46 -13.41
C GLY A 388 -1.00 11.28 -12.97
N GLN A 389 0.02 10.98 -13.76
CA GLN A 389 0.98 9.90 -13.47
C GLN A 389 2.13 10.31 -12.56
N ARG A 390 2.27 11.61 -12.25
CA ARG A 390 3.27 12.09 -11.31
C ARG A 390 2.81 11.80 -9.89
N ARG A 391 3.44 10.81 -9.25
CA ARG A 391 3.16 10.42 -7.86
C ARG A 391 4.23 11.01 -6.97
N PHE A 392 3.94 11.98 -6.12
CA PHE A 392 4.95 12.77 -5.39
C PHE A 392 5.67 11.99 -4.26
N PHE A 393 5.78 10.67 -4.37
CA PHE A 393 6.37 9.81 -3.36
C PHE A 393 7.90 9.85 -3.38
N SER A 394 8.46 9.69 -2.19
CA SER A 394 9.86 9.35 -1.95
C SER A 394 9.93 8.12 -1.05
N PRO A 395 11.03 7.34 -1.10
CA PRO A 395 11.21 6.18 -0.23
C PRO A 395 11.67 6.62 1.17
N TRP A 396 11.02 6.11 2.21
CA TRP A 396 11.34 6.36 3.62
C TRP A 396 11.41 5.06 4.43
N LEU A 397 12.22 5.09 5.48
CA LEU A 397 12.42 4.00 6.43
C LEU A 397 11.82 4.41 7.79
N LEU A 398 10.91 3.60 8.31
CA LEU A 398 10.41 3.65 9.69
C LEU A 398 10.85 2.40 10.44
N ASP A 399 11.04 2.49 11.75
CA ASP A 399 11.14 1.28 12.59
C ASP A 399 9.75 0.63 12.78
N ALA A 400 9.71 -0.55 13.40
CA ALA A 400 8.49 -1.34 13.58
C ALA A 400 7.32 -0.58 14.23
N TYR A 401 7.60 0.43 15.05
CA TYR A 401 6.61 1.21 15.78
C TYR A 401 6.00 2.34 14.94
N GLY A 402 6.58 2.65 13.77
CA GLY A 402 6.08 3.69 12.88
C GLY A 402 6.39 5.11 13.37
N ASP A 403 5.62 6.07 12.88
CA ASP A 403 5.75 7.48 13.26
C ASP A 403 5.45 7.68 14.75
N ARG A 404 6.25 8.52 15.41
CA ARG A 404 6.10 8.85 16.84
C ARG A 404 6.20 10.35 17.05
N GLN A 405 5.03 10.99 17.08
CA GLN A 405 4.92 12.43 17.31
C GLN A 405 5.55 12.89 18.63
N SER A 406 5.41 12.10 19.71
CA SER A 406 6.00 12.42 21.03
C SER A 406 7.53 12.51 21.00
N ASP A 407 8.16 11.76 20.11
CA ASP A 407 9.62 11.65 20.00
C ASP A 407 10.17 12.47 18.83
N ASN A 408 9.29 13.18 18.09
CA ASN A 408 9.60 13.85 16.83
C ASN A 408 10.27 12.92 15.81
N TYR A 409 9.80 11.67 15.71
CA TYR A 409 10.32 10.67 14.78
C TYR A 409 9.34 10.41 13.64
N TYR A 410 9.81 10.68 12.42
CA TYR A 410 9.06 10.49 11.17
C TYR A 410 9.90 9.75 10.11
N GLY A 411 10.85 8.93 10.57
CA GLY A 411 11.68 8.11 9.71
C GLY A 411 12.88 8.81 9.06
N GLN A 412 13.52 8.06 8.16
CA GLN A 412 14.64 8.49 7.35
C GLN A 412 14.32 8.35 5.87
N LYS A 413 14.57 9.39 5.07
CA LYS A 413 14.48 9.31 3.61
C LYS A 413 15.60 8.40 3.07
N ILE A 414 15.24 7.31 2.40
CA ILE A 414 16.15 6.25 1.96
C ILE A 414 17.11 6.75 0.88
N ASN A 415 16.63 7.55 -0.07
CA ASN A 415 17.47 8.09 -1.13
C ASN A 415 18.33 9.30 -0.70
N GLY A 416 18.35 9.63 0.60
CA GLY A 416 19.20 10.67 1.20
C GLY A 416 18.45 11.98 1.48
N PRO A 417 19.07 12.91 2.24
CA PRO A 417 18.40 14.14 2.66
C PRO A 417 18.19 15.11 1.49
N GLY A 418 17.04 15.80 1.52
CA GLY A 418 16.66 16.82 0.55
C GLY A 418 16.45 16.27 -0.87
N SER A 419 16.60 17.16 -1.85
CA SER A 419 16.56 16.85 -3.28
C SER A 419 17.82 17.40 -3.96
N SER A 420 18.29 16.74 -5.02
CA SER A 420 19.33 17.29 -5.89
C SER A 420 18.71 18.28 -6.90
N LYS A 421 19.51 18.74 -7.86
CA LYS A 421 19.05 19.64 -8.92
C LYS A 421 18.03 18.93 -9.82
N SER A 422 16.90 19.56 -10.11
CA SER A 422 15.91 19.08 -11.09
C SER A 422 16.56 18.78 -12.44
N GLY A 423 16.24 17.62 -13.01
CA GLY A 423 16.72 17.16 -14.31
C GLY A 423 18.20 16.74 -14.34
N SER A 424 18.81 16.54 -13.16
CA SER A 424 20.18 16.03 -13.04
C SER A 424 20.30 14.54 -13.42
N GLY A 425 19.21 13.78 -13.29
CA GLY A 425 19.22 12.32 -13.42
C GLY A 425 19.73 11.57 -12.19
N ASP A 426 20.15 12.28 -11.14
CA ASP A 426 20.65 11.67 -9.91
C ASP A 426 19.53 10.93 -9.14
N LEU A 427 19.92 10.08 -8.19
CA LEU A 427 18.96 9.31 -7.37
C LEU A 427 18.16 10.16 -6.35
N ARG A 428 18.48 11.46 -6.26
CA ARG A 428 17.75 12.47 -5.47
C ARG A 428 17.07 13.53 -6.34
N ASP A 429 17.07 13.35 -7.65
CA ASP A 429 16.48 14.30 -8.58
C ASP A 429 14.95 14.33 -8.37
N PRO A 430 14.36 15.50 -8.05
CA PRO A 430 12.93 15.62 -7.78
C PRO A 430 12.04 15.42 -9.03
N GLU A 431 12.64 15.28 -10.22
CA GLU A 431 11.94 14.86 -11.44
C GLU A 431 11.76 13.33 -11.50
N TRP A 432 12.26 12.58 -10.52
CA TRP A 432 12.03 11.15 -10.37
C TRP A 432 11.15 10.89 -9.16
N ASN A 433 10.04 10.22 -9.42
CA ASN A 433 8.93 10.08 -8.51
C ASN A 433 8.79 8.61 -8.14
N GLY A 434 8.83 8.34 -6.85
CA GLY A 434 8.58 7.01 -6.31
C GLY A 434 7.24 6.47 -6.78
N GLN A 435 7.23 5.21 -7.20
CA GLN A 435 6.01 4.52 -7.65
C GLN A 435 5.62 3.44 -6.64
N ALA A 436 4.89 2.41 -7.09
CA ALA A 436 4.35 1.38 -6.21
C ALA A 436 5.42 0.38 -5.69
N ASP A 437 5.04 -0.21 -4.56
CA ASP A 437 5.61 -1.23 -3.66
C ASP A 437 7.13 -1.26 -3.53
N PRO A 438 7.69 -0.65 -2.47
CA PRO A 438 9.05 -0.96 -2.09
C PRO A 438 9.08 -2.41 -1.58
N GLN A 439 10.17 -3.13 -1.84
CA GLN A 439 10.28 -4.55 -1.50
C GLN A 439 11.56 -4.83 -0.73
N TRP A 440 11.46 -5.59 0.36
CA TRP A 440 12.60 -5.95 1.20
C TRP A 440 13.33 -7.19 0.70
N SER A 441 14.65 -7.23 0.87
CA SER A 441 15.40 -8.49 0.73
C SER A 441 15.05 -9.45 1.88
N PRO A 442 15.09 -10.78 1.67
CA PRO A 442 14.78 -11.78 2.71
C PRO A 442 15.60 -11.63 4.00
N ASP A 443 16.81 -11.06 3.91
CA ASP A 443 17.71 -10.82 5.03
C ASP A 443 17.59 -9.41 5.64
N SER A 444 16.61 -8.61 5.21
CA SER A 444 16.33 -7.25 5.72
C SER A 444 17.50 -6.26 5.59
N THR A 445 18.42 -6.46 4.63
CA THR A 445 19.57 -5.57 4.40
C THR A 445 19.41 -4.64 3.21
N GLN A 446 18.42 -4.90 2.35
CA GLN A 446 18.20 -4.15 1.13
C GLN A 446 16.72 -3.88 0.92
N VAL A 447 16.43 -2.76 0.26
CA VAL A 447 15.11 -2.42 -0.27
C VAL A 447 15.27 -2.13 -1.76
N VAL A 448 14.42 -2.70 -2.59
CA VAL A 448 14.26 -2.31 -3.98
C VAL A 448 12.98 -1.49 -4.14
N TYR A 449 13.04 -0.44 -4.94
CA TYR A 449 11.89 0.37 -5.33
C TYR A 449 12.12 0.89 -6.73
N TRP A 450 11.08 1.44 -7.35
CA TRP A 450 11.21 2.03 -8.68
C TRP A 450 10.64 3.45 -8.72
N GLU A 451 11.16 4.20 -9.69
CA GLU A 451 10.83 5.59 -9.89
C GLU A 451 10.49 5.83 -11.35
N ALA A 452 9.62 6.81 -11.56
CA ALA A 452 9.25 7.30 -12.87
C ALA A 452 9.65 8.75 -13.05
N HIS A 453 10.12 9.08 -14.23
CA HIS A 453 10.47 10.42 -14.64
C HIS A 453 9.21 11.26 -14.87
N VAL A 454 9.24 12.54 -14.52
CA VAL A 454 8.13 13.47 -14.85
C VAL A 454 8.03 13.62 -16.36
N GLU A 455 6.80 13.53 -16.89
CA GLU A 455 6.53 13.68 -18.32
C GLU A 455 5.37 14.65 -18.57
N ALA A 456 5.27 15.13 -19.82
CA ALA A 456 4.10 15.88 -20.25
C ALA A 456 2.82 15.04 -20.11
N PRO A 457 1.68 15.62 -19.68
CA PRO A 457 1.45 17.05 -19.43
C PRO A 457 1.74 17.51 -17.98
N ALA A 458 2.29 16.65 -17.11
CA ALA A 458 2.63 17.04 -15.73
C ALA A 458 3.86 17.97 -15.63
N CYS A 459 4.51 18.21 -16.77
CA CYS A 459 5.47 19.27 -17.04
C CYS A 459 5.24 19.78 -18.48
N GLY A 460 5.78 20.94 -18.82
CA GLY A 460 5.83 21.48 -20.17
C GLY A 460 4.46 21.79 -20.78
N GLY A 461 4.48 22.34 -22.00
CA GLY A 461 3.24 22.79 -22.65
C GLY A 461 2.57 23.92 -21.86
N ILE A 462 1.33 23.69 -21.41
CA ILE A 462 0.58 24.65 -20.56
C ILE A 462 1.02 24.61 -19.09
N ASN A 463 1.68 23.53 -18.67
CA ASN A 463 2.20 23.41 -17.31
C ASN A 463 3.44 24.32 -17.15
N PRO A 464 3.50 25.19 -16.13
CA PRO A 464 4.59 26.14 -15.96
C PRO A 464 5.94 25.48 -15.59
N LEU A 465 5.93 24.21 -15.17
CA LEU A 465 7.14 23.47 -14.83
C LEU A 465 7.87 22.99 -16.10
N PRO A 466 9.20 23.10 -16.18
CA PRO A 466 9.96 22.60 -17.33
C PRO A 466 9.94 21.07 -17.42
N CYS A 467 9.89 20.52 -18.64
CA CYS A 467 10.17 19.09 -18.88
C CYS A 467 11.65 18.87 -19.17
N TYR A 468 12.36 18.23 -18.26
CA TYR A 468 13.74 17.81 -18.47
C TYR A 468 13.79 16.49 -19.26
N PRO A 469 14.78 16.29 -20.14
CA PRO A 469 14.98 14.97 -20.76
C PRO A 469 15.60 14.00 -19.75
N SER A 470 15.13 12.74 -19.76
CA SER A 470 15.71 11.68 -18.94
C SER A 470 17.20 11.48 -19.22
N LYS A 471 17.95 11.15 -18.17
CA LYS A 471 19.38 10.78 -18.22
C LYS A 471 19.62 9.29 -18.02
N GLU A 472 18.56 8.49 -17.86
CA GLU A 472 18.70 7.04 -17.85
C GLU A 472 19.13 6.52 -19.24
N PRO A 473 19.79 5.35 -19.30
CA PRO A 473 20.19 4.75 -20.58
C PRO A 473 19.05 4.71 -21.59
N ASP A 474 19.34 5.07 -22.83
CA ASP A 474 18.39 5.16 -23.95
C ASP A 474 17.28 6.21 -23.77
N GLY A 475 17.33 7.04 -22.72
CA GLY A 475 16.31 8.05 -22.42
C GLY A 475 15.04 7.48 -21.78
N LYS A 476 15.12 6.30 -21.17
CA LYS A 476 14.01 5.65 -20.45
C LYS A 476 13.41 6.54 -19.37
N ASP A 477 12.10 6.46 -19.20
CA ASP A 477 11.32 7.17 -18.19
C ASP A 477 11.17 6.43 -16.85
N ILE A 478 11.78 5.25 -16.75
CA ILE A 478 11.72 4.39 -15.56
C ILE A 478 13.12 4.02 -15.08
N ARG A 479 13.24 3.76 -13.78
CA ARG A 479 14.42 3.14 -13.19
C ARG A 479 14.06 2.31 -11.96
N ILE A 480 14.82 1.24 -11.74
CA ILE A 480 14.79 0.49 -10.48
C ILE A 480 16.01 0.90 -9.66
N VAL A 481 15.79 1.20 -8.38
CA VAL A 481 16.83 1.56 -7.43
C VAL A 481 16.90 0.49 -6.34
N LEU A 482 18.10 -0.04 -6.12
CA LEU A 482 18.43 -0.89 -4.99
C LEU A 482 19.13 -0.06 -3.91
N ALA A 483 18.52 0.00 -2.74
CA ALA A 483 19.09 0.58 -1.53
C ALA A 483 19.65 -0.51 -0.63
N THR A 484 20.92 -0.39 -0.24
CA THR A 484 21.61 -1.31 0.67
C THR A 484 21.97 -0.59 1.96
N PHE A 485 21.49 -1.08 3.10
CA PHE A 485 21.81 -0.56 4.43
C PHE A 485 23.15 -1.12 4.90
N THR A 486 24.23 -0.38 4.66
CA THR A 486 25.61 -0.93 4.72
C THR A 486 26.13 -1.22 6.13
N ALA A 487 25.45 -0.71 7.16
CA ALA A 487 25.77 -1.00 8.55
C ALA A 487 25.05 -2.25 9.10
N ARG A 488 24.06 -2.79 8.37
CA ARG A 488 23.28 -3.94 8.85
C ARG A 488 24.07 -5.23 8.70
N ARG A 489 23.81 -6.15 9.63
CA ARG A 489 24.15 -7.57 9.47
C ARG A 489 22.93 -8.27 8.87
N PRO A 490 23.10 -9.17 7.90
CA PRO A 490 22.02 -10.00 7.38
C PRO A 490 21.21 -10.64 8.50
N ALA A 491 19.91 -10.38 8.53
CA ALA A 491 19.00 -11.08 9.42
C ALA A 491 18.89 -12.53 8.98
N LYS A 492 18.78 -13.44 9.95
CA LYS A 492 18.50 -14.83 9.65
C LYS A 492 17.04 -14.93 9.20
N TYR A 493 16.83 -15.39 7.98
CA TYR A 493 15.50 -15.71 7.50
C TYR A 493 14.84 -16.73 8.43
N THR A 494 13.61 -16.42 8.84
CA THR A 494 12.79 -17.25 9.72
C THR A 494 11.47 -17.48 9.00
N PRO A 495 11.18 -18.71 8.55
CA PRO A 495 9.89 -19.02 7.95
C PRO A 495 8.73 -18.53 8.82
N VAL A 496 7.66 -18.07 8.18
CA VAL A 496 6.42 -17.73 8.86
C VAL A 496 5.56 -18.98 8.95
N ASP A 497 5.06 -19.26 10.15
CA ASP A 497 4.14 -20.36 10.35
C ASP A 497 2.83 -20.06 9.60
N THR A 498 2.20 -21.11 9.07
CA THR A 498 0.90 -20.97 8.42
C THR A 498 -0.10 -20.35 9.41
N VAL A 499 -0.71 -19.23 9.01
CA VAL A 499 -1.73 -18.58 9.83
C VAL A 499 -3.05 -19.34 9.73
N PRO A 500 -3.96 -19.20 10.72
CA PRO A 500 -5.29 -19.79 10.61
C PRO A 500 -6.07 -19.24 9.40
N ASP A 501 -6.87 -20.10 8.78
CA ASP A 501 -7.77 -19.70 7.69
C ASP A 501 -8.85 -18.72 8.19
N ASP A 502 -9.20 -18.77 9.48
CA ASP A 502 -10.25 -17.97 10.11
C ASP A 502 -9.76 -16.64 10.71
N ILE A 503 -10.54 -15.59 10.45
CA ILE A 503 -10.31 -14.23 10.94
C ILE A 503 -11.51 -13.86 11.84
N PRO A 504 -11.41 -14.00 13.18
CA PRO A 504 -12.59 -14.00 14.07
C PRO A 504 -13.43 -12.71 14.06
N TRP A 505 -12.82 -11.57 13.75
CA TRP A 505 -13.48 -10.26 13.69
C TRP A 505 -14.02 -9.92 12.30
N ALA A 506 -13.62 -10.66 11.26
CA ALA A 506 -14.03 -10.45 9.88
C ALA A 506 -15.28 -11.27 9.52
N GLU A 507 -15.88 -10.98 8.36
CA GLU A 507 -17.04 -11.71 7.85
C GLU A 507 -16.59 -12.78 6.86
N LEU A 508 -17.04 -14.03 7.05
CA LEU A 508 -16.84 -15.08 6.04
C LEU A 508 -17.60 -14.68 4.77
N TYR A 509 -16.88 -14.55 3.66
CA TYR A 509 -17.47 -14.22 2.37
C TYR A 509 -18.27 -15.42 1.83
N VAL A 510 -19.51 -15.15 1.45
CA VAL A 510 -20.39 -16.13 0.79
C VAL A 510 -20.57 -15.71 -0.67
N PRO A 511 -20.12 -16.50 -1.65
CA PRO A 511 -20.36 -16.22 -3.07
C PRO A 511 -21.85 -15.99 -3.36
N GLY A 512 -22.15 -15.03 -4.22
CA GLY A 512 -23.51 -14.60 -4.55
C GLY A 512 -24.20 -13.72 -3.49
N SER A 513 -23.58 -13.50 -2.33
CA SER A 513 -24.09 -12.54 -1.34
C SER A 513 -23.98 -11.09 -1.84
N SER A 514 -24.92 -10.25 -1.41
CA SER A 514 -24.85 -8.81 -1.68
C SER A 514 -23.66 -8.17 -0.94
N THR A 515 -23.05 -7.18 -1.56
CA THR A 515 -22.06 -6.32 -0.90
C THR A 515 -22.71 -5.59 0.28
N PRO A 516 -22.11 -5.62 1.50
CA PRO A 516 -22.64 -4.93 2.65
C PRO A 516 -22.41 -3.43 2.55
N ASP A 517 -23.33 -2.66 3.11
CA ASP A 517 -23.15 -1.22 3.25
C ASP A 517 -22.16 -0.90 4.38
N ARG A 518 -21.30 0.10 4.15
CA ARG A 518 -20.46 0.63 5.24
C ARG A 518 -21.31 1.52 6.13
N LYS A 519 -21.23 1.29 7.45
CA LYS A 519 -21.84 2.16 8.46
C LYS A 519 -21.39 3.61 8.29
N GLY A 520 -22.35 4.50 8.03
CA GLY A 520 -22.17 5.95 8.06
C GLY A 520 -22.90 6.57 9.25
N VAL A 521 -22.59 7.84 9.52
CA VAL A 521 -23.35 8.64 10.48
C VAL A 521 -24.60 9.18 9.78
N THR A 522 -25.77 9.02 10.42
CA THR A 522 -27.02 9.53 9.87
C THR A 522 -27.03 11.05 9.80
N PRO A 523 -27.73 11.66 8.81
CA PRO A 523 -27.94 13.11 8.79
C PRO A 523 -28.55 13.62 10.09
N GLY A 524 -28.07 14.77 10.58
CA GLY A 524 -28.50 15.31 11.87
C GLY A 524 -27.60 16.42 12.39
N ARG A 525 -27.93 16.92 13.57
CA ARG A 525 -27.11 17.87 14.34
C ARG A 525 -26.59 17.16 15.58
N TYR A 526 -25.30 17.32 15.83
CA TYR A 526 -24.60 16.63 16.89
C TYR A 526 -23.61 17.55 17.60
N THR A 527 -23.13 17.08 18.75
CA THR A 527 -21.97 17.62 19.46
C THR A 527 -20.90 16.54 19.54
N LEU A 528 -19.63 16.92 19.41
CA LEU A 528 -18.47 16.10 19.75
C LEU A 528 -17.74 16.76 20.92
N ASP A 529 -17.81 16.14 22.09
CA ASP A 529 -17.01 16.58 23.24
C ASP A 529 -15.55 16.20 23.07
N ALA A 530 -14.66 17.12 23.38
CA ALA A 530 -13.23 16.83 23.42
C ALA A 530 -12.87 16.06 24.70
N LYS A 531 -11.77 15.31 24.67
CA LYS A 531 -11.32 14.52 25.83
C LYS A 531 -10.89 15.37 27.02
N ALA A 532 -10.40 16.59 26.81
CA ALA A 532 -9.91 17.45 27.87
C ALA A 532 -10.77 18.71 28.09
N SER A 533 -11.09 19.48 27.04
CA SER A 533 -11.85 20.72 27.16
C SER A 533 -12.55 21.10 25.85
N GLY A 534 -13.71 21.74 25.96
CA GLY A 534 -14.46 22.27 24.82
C GLY A 534 -15.17 21.18 24.01
N TYR A 535 -15.78 21.60 22.91
CA TYR A 535 -16.60 20.73 22.06
C TYR A 535 -16.65 21.25 20.62
N ALA A 536 -17.16 20.42 19.71
CA ALA A 536 -17.50 20.82 18.35
C ALA A 536 -19.00 20.62 18.10
N GLU A 537 -19.66 21.61 17.49
CA GLU A 537 -21.00 21.45 16.93
C GLU A 537 -20.88 20.92 15.50
N VAL A 538 -21.63 19.87 15.16
CA VAL A 538 -21.52 19.18 13.87
C VAL A 538 -22.89 19.07 13.23
N ALA A 539 -23.03 19.53 11.99
CA ALA A 539 -24.22 19.32 11.16
C ALA A 539 -23.85 18.44 9.97
N ILE A 540 -24.55 17.31 9.82
CA ILE A 540 -24.31 16.31 8.77
C ILE A 540 -25.57 16.22 7.91
N THR A 541 -25.38 16.28 6.59
CA THR A 541 -26.37 15.90 5.58
C THR A 541 -25.77 14.80 4.70
N PRO A 542 -26.53 14.18 3.77
CA PRO A 542 -25.96 13.20 2.85
C PRO A 542 -24.76 13.69 2.02
N ALA A 543 -24.63 15.01 1.82
CA ALA A 543 -23.62 15.61 0.96
C ALA A 543 -22.75 16.66 1.68
N GLN A 544 -23.07 17.05 2.92
CA GLN A 544 -22.40 18.17 3.58
C GLN A 544 -22.06 17.84 5.03
N VAL A 545 -20.88 18.32 5.46
CA VAL A 545 -20.51 18.40 6.87
C VAL A 545 -20.11 19.83 7.20
N ALA A 546 -20.73 20.40 8.21
CA ALA A 546 -20.36 21.69 8.79
C ALA A 546 -20.00 21.50 10.27
N VAL A 547 -18.89 22.11 10.69
CA VAL A 547 -18.34 21.97 12.04
C VAL A 547 -18.00 23.35 12.60
N THR A 548 -18.37 23.61 13.86
CA THR A 548 -17.92 24.78 14.62
C THR A 548 -17.22 24.31 15.89
N TYR A 549 -15.97 24.71 16.08
CA TYR A 549 -15.15 24.34 17.23
C TYR A 549 -15.16 25.42 18.30
N HIS A 550 -15.43 25.02 19.54
CA HIS A 550 -15.47 25.87 20.73
C HIS A 550 -14.42 25.41 21.73
N ASN A 551 -13.22 25.99 21.63
CA ASN A 551 -12.08 25.67 22.48
C ASN A 551 -11.80 24.16 22.58
N TYR A 552 -12.00 23.43 21.48
CA TYR A 552 -11.88 21.97 21.42
C TYR A 552 -10.42 21.56 21.66
N SER A 553 -10.20 20.65 22.62
CA SER A 553 -8.88 20.12 22.94
C SER A 553 -8.97 18.71 23.51
N ASP A 554 -8.31 17.77 22.84
CA ASP A 554 -8.20 16.39 23.32
C ASP A 554 -7.04 16.18 24.29
N ASP A 555 -6.01 17.04 24.25
CA ASP A 555 -4.79 16.92 25.04
C ASP A 555 -4.64 17.98 26.14
N GLY A 556 -5.54 18.97 26.18
CA GLY A 556 -5.53 20.10 27.11
C GLY A 556 -4.39 21.11 26.88
N LYS A 557 -3.65 20.98 25.77
CA LYS A 557 -2.50 21.84 25.43
C LYS A 557 -2.76 22.64 24.16
N ILE A 558 -3.40 22.01 23.18
CA ILE A 558 -3.68 22.59 21.88
C ILE A 558 -5.19 22.77 21.75
N PHE A 559 -5.62 23.99 21.46
CA PHE A 559 -7.01 24.41 21.44
C PHE A 559 -7.42 24.87 20.04
N LEU A 560 -8.45 24.22 19.49
CA LEU A 560 -9.02 24.52 18.19
C LEU A 560 -10.27 25.38 18.32
N ASN A 561 -10.33 26.45 17.54
CA ASN A 561 -11.47 27.36 17.44
C ASN A 561 -11.76 27.70 15.97
N GLY A 562 -13.01 28.05 15.67
CA GLY A 562 -13.43 28.46 14.33
C GLY A 562 -14.37 27.44 13.70
N TRP A 563 -14.40 27.38 12.37
CA TRP A 563 -15.36 26.52 11.67
C TRP A 563 -14.84 25.99 10.32
N GLU A 564 -15.42 24.88 9.88
CA GLU A 564 -15.26 24.30 8.54
C GLU A 564 -16.62 23.91 7.97
N ASN A 565 -16.79 24.02 6.66
CA ASN A 565 -17.95 23.53 5.93
C ASN A 565 -17.51 22.95 4.60
N ALA A 566 -17.77 21.66 4.38
CA ALA A 566 -17.47 20.97 3.15
C ALA A 566 -18.73 20.34 2.57
N THR A 567 -18.98 20.54 1.28
CA THR A 567 -20.07 19.92 0.52
C THR A 567 -19.48 19.13 -0.63
N THR A 568 -19.85 17.85 -0.77
CA THR A 568 -19.44 16.98 -1.88
C THR A 568 -20.56 16.82 -2.89
N ALA A 569 -20.20 16.88 -4.16
CA ALA A 569 -21.04 16.44 -5.27
C ALA A 569 -20.25 15.45 -6.13
N SER A 570 -20.93 14.45 -6.69
CA SER A 570 -20.32 13.51 -7.62
C SER A 570 -20.71 13.86 -9.04
N GLY A 571 -19.71 14.09 -9.90
CA GLY A 571 -19.91 14.27 -11.35
C GLY A 571 -20.01 12.94 -12.09
N SER A 572 -19.37 11.89 -11.56
CA SER A 572 -19.39 10.51 -12.06
C SER A 572 -19.10 9.54 -10.89
N LEU A 573 -19.01 8.24 -11.18
CA LEU A 573 -18.65 7.21 -10.20
C LEU A 573 -17.26 7.47 -9.56
N THR A 574 -16.35 8.07 -10.31
CA THR A 574 -14.93 8.26 -9.97
C THR A 574 -14.57 9.72 -9.70
N GLN A 575 -15.41 10.67 -10.11
CA GLN A 575 -15.19 12.10 -9.95
C GLN A 575 -15.91 12.66 -8.73
N SER A 576 -15.17 13.43 -7.92
CA SER A 576 -15.68 14.19 -6.79
C SER A 576 -15.42 15.68 -7.00
N HIS A 577 -16.45 16.48 -6.76
CA HIS A 577 -16.36 17.92 -6.55
C HIS A 577 -16.57 18.21 -5.07
N VAL A 578 -15.77 19.12 -4.50
CA VAL A 578 -15.92 19.58 -3.12
C VAL A 578 -15.87 21.10 -3.07
N ASP A 579 -16.94 21.69 -2.53
CA ASP A 579 -17.00 23.08 -2.09
C ASP A 579 -16.62 23.15 -0.62
N TRP A 580 -15.49 23.81 -0.31
CA TRP A 580 -14.95 23.87 1.04
C TRP A 580 -14.71 25.31 1.48
N TYR A 581 -15.19 25.63 2.68
CA TYR A 581 -14.93 26.85 3.41
C TYR A 581 -14.31 26.53 4.77
N SER A 582 -13.26 27.26 5.16
CA SER A 582 -12.55 27.05 6.42
C SER A 582 -12.12 28.37 7.04
N ASN A 583 -12.27 28.50 8.35
CA ASN A 583 -11.64 29.55 9.15
C ASN A 583 -11.29 29.00 10.53
N LEU A 584 -10.24 28.18 10.58
CA LEU A 584 -9.73 27.59 11.80
C LEU A 584 -8.56 28.38 12.36
N THR A 585 -8.50 28.43 13.68
CA THR A 585 -7.35 28.91 14.45
C THR A 585 -7.04 27.90 15.53
N GLN A 586 -5.77 27.56 15.66
CA GLN A 586 -5.24 26.64 16.65
C GLN A 586 -4.24 27.38 17.54
N THR A 587 -4.39 27.26 18.85
CA THR A 587 -3.56 27.96 19.84
C THR A 587 -3.04 26.98 20.90
N GLY A 588 -1.86 27.25 21.45
CA GLY A 588 -1.25 26.45 22.52
C GLY A 588 0.11 27.03 22.93
N PRO A 589 0.85 26.39 23.84
CA PRO A 589 2.19 26.83 24.23
C PRO A 589 3.13 26.97 23.02
N GLY A 590 3.41 28.20 22.60
CA GLY A 590 4.25 28.50 21.44
C GLY A 590 3.62 28.22 20.07
N ILE A 591 2.35 27.81 20.02
CA ILE A 591 1.65 27.41 18.80
C ILE A 591 0.59 28.46 18.44
N HIS A 592 0.61 28.92 17.20
CA HIS A 592 -0.45 29.72 16.60
C HIS A 592 -0.59 29.40 15.10
N ASN A 593 -1.49 28.48 14.78
CA ASN A 593 -1.70 27.98 13.42
C ASN A 593 -3.07 28.41 12.88
N THR A 594 -3.21 28.52 11.56
CA THR A 594 -4.51 28.80 10.92
C THR A 594 -4.73 27.93 9.68
N LYS A 595 -6.00 27.59 9.38
CA LYS A 595 -6.40 26.89 8.16
C LYS A 595 -7.61 27.62 7.59
N LYS A 596 -7.39 28.36 6.50
CA LYS A 596 -8.33 29.37 5.98
C LYS A 596 -8.52 29.23 4.48
N THR A 597 -9.77 29.41 4.05
CA THR A 597 -10.09 29.59 2.63
C THR A 597 -10.14 31.07 2.27
N SER A 598 -10.12 31.38 0.97
CA SER A 598 -10.53 32.70 0.48
C SER A 598 -12.05 32.92 0.69
N ALA A 599 -12.51 34.15 0.46
CA ALA A 599 -13.91 34.53 0.69
C ALA A 599 -14.90 33.79 -0.22
N ASP A 600 -14.47 33.44 -1.43
CA ASP A 600 -15.20 32.60 -2.38
C ASP A 600 -15.16 31.11 -2.00
N GLY A 601 -14.18 30.67 -1.21
CA GLY A 601 -14.01 29.28 -0.77
C GLY A 601 -12.83 28.59 -1.46
N PHE A 602 -12.80 27.27 -1.36
CA PHE A 602 -11.92 26.37 -2.10
C PHE A 602 -12.77 25.32 -2.78
N HIS A 603 -12.77 25.31 -4.11
CA HIS A 603 -13.62 24.46 -4.93
C HIS A 603 -12.72 23.53 -5.73
N ILE A 604 -12.77 22.23 -5.47
CA ILE A 604 -11.87 21.27 -6.09
C ILE A 604 -12.64 20.15 -6.76
N THR A 605 -12.25 19.83 -7.99
CA THR A 605 -12.72 18.67 -8.73
C THR A 605 -11.54 17.73 -8.97
N ILE A 606 -11.72 16.45 -8.64
CA ILE A 606 -10.71 15.43 -8.92
C ILE A 606 -11.39 14.10 -9.26
N ASP A 607 -10.81 13.39 -10.23
CA ASP A 607 -11.17 12.01 -10.53
C ASP A 607 -10.17 11.07 -9.85
N VAL A 608 -10.67 10.05 -9.16
CA VAL A 608 -9.84 9.12 -8.37
C VAL A 608 -8.95 8.23 -9.24
N LEU A 609 -9.27 8.06 -10.53
CA LEU A 609 -8.47 7.27 -11.47
C LEU A 609 -7.42 8.09 -12.22
N THR A 610 -7.68 9.38 -12.48
CA THR A 610 -6.70 10.25 -13.19
C THR A 610 -5.90 11.14 -12.25
N ASN A 611 -6.48 11.53 -11.11
CA ASN A 611 -5.88 12.40 -10.10
C ASN A 611 -5.33 13.74 -10.64
N GLU A 612 -6.00 14.34 -11.63
CA GLU A 612 -5.64 15.68 -12.09
C GLU A 612 -6.12 16.73 -11.08
N PHE A 613 -5.19 17.57 -10.60
CA PHE A 613 -5.54 18.62 -9.64
C PHE A 613 -6.19 19.81 -10.35
N ASN A 614 -7.46 20.09 -10.04
CA ASN A 614 -8.19 21.22 -10.60
C ASN A 614 -9.04 21.90 -9.53
N ALA A 615 -8.64 23.11 -9.13
CA ALA A 615 -9.32 23.89 -8.11
C ALA A 615 -9.44 25.38 -8.47
N ASN A 616 -10.46 26.03 -7.89
CA ASN A 616 -10.65 27.48 -7.85
C ASN A 616 -10.73 27.96 -6.40
N GLY A 617 -10.43 29.24 -6.18
CA GLY A 617 -10.29 29.79 -4.84
C GLY A 617 -9.02 29.29 -4.15
N THR A 618 -8.93 29.40 -2.83
CA THR A 618 -7.72 29.02 -2.08
C THR A 618 -8.06 28.32 -0.78
N LEU A 619 -7.24 27.34 -0.41
CA LEU A 619 -7.13 26.79 0.94
C LEU A 619 -5.66 26.91 1.38
N THR A 620 -5.45 27.58 2.49
CA THR A 620 -4.13 27.84 3.06
C THR A 620 -4.07 27.34 4.49
N THR A 621 -3.04 26.57 4.82
CA THR A 621 -2.67 26.26 6.20
C THR A 621 -1.37 27.01 6.55
N THR A 622 -1.34 27.68 7.69
CA THR A 622 -0.15 28.33 8.25
C THR A 622 0.23 27.66 9.55
N ILE A 623 1.45 27.13 9.62
CA ILE A 623 2.01 26.44 10.79
C ILE A 623 3.27 27.18 11.20
N ASP A 624 3.34 27.65 12.44
CA ASP A 624 4.50 28.38 12.99
C ASP A 624 5.03 29.49 12.05
N GLY A 625 4.10 30.22 11.43
CA GLY A 625 4.39 31.31 10.49
C GLY A 625 4.72 30.88 9.05
N LYS A 626 4.95 29.59 8.77
CA LYS A 626 5.13 29.08 7.39
C LYS A 626 3.78 28.84 6.74
N LYS A 627 3.58 29.39 5.54
CA LYS A 627 2.36 29.24 4.74
C LYS A 627 2.47 28.06 3.77
N TYR A 628 1.44 27.21 3.75
CA TYR A 628 1.25 26.10 2.83
C TYR A 628 -0.04 26.32 2.05
N SER A 629 0.07 26.41 0.73
CA SER A 629 -1.07 26.67 -0.16
C SER A 629 -1.32 25.46 -1.05
N ALA A 630 -2.56 25.32 -1.53
CA ALA A 630 -2.87 24.39 -2.61
C ALA A 630 -1.95 24.61 -3.84
N PRO A 631 -1.56 23.52 -4.55
CA PRO A 631 -0.75 23.64 -5.76
C PRO A 631 -1.54 24.31 -6.89
N PRO A 632 -0.86 24.89 -7.90
CA PRO A 632 -1.50 25.31 -9.14
C PRO A 632 -2.21 24.16 -9.87
N ASN A 633 -3.23 24.48 -10.67
CA ASN A 633 -3.94 23.49 -11.47
C ASN A 633 -3.02 22.76 -12.45
N GLY A 634 -3.19 21.45 -12.53
CA GLY A 634 -2.38 20.56 -13.36
C GLY A 634 -0.93 20.43 -12.90
N THR A 635 -0.58 20.80 -11.66
CA THR A 635 0.79 20.66 -11.11
C THR A 635 0.91 19.70 -9.97
#